data_AF-A0A9E2AMB8-F1
#
_entry.id   AF-A0A9E2AMB8-F1
#
_cell.length_a   1.000
_cell.length_b   1.000
_cell.length_c   1.000
_cell.angle_alpha   90.00
_cell.angle_beta   90.00
_cell.angle_gamma   90.00
#
_symmetry.space_group_name_H-M   'P 1'
#
loop_
_entity.id
_entity.type
_entity.pdbx_description
1 polymer ?
#
loop_
_entity_poly.entity_id
_entity_poly.type
_entity_poly.pdbx_seq_one_letter_code
_entity_poly.pdbx_strand_id
1 'polypeptide(L)'
;MRITLNVITHGWDIIMFMGLICFALNADAQSQKDKLFYVLEGHWNGAFIKDNSYQKFDIQFYKTDDLIKSLQIIEEWHPQFGEFELPVEIDSLGQIRFNTGHGKAIMQLDTISLEMTGQIENSLPAMYVHFKKMASPPSPSYEVIPIEVPNGEVILSGHLHKPLFRKTKTAIIIVGGRGCYAGSTKYDLYGKLLREYGVSVLSFNKRGTGKSTGNCNQATIGDLVSDVNALRNYLLERDEKFQYIGLLGSSAGGWVIAKASEAGKFDFMISIVGPSTSVRDQQLQSMNYGLKFFKLPENSRKDLLEYTNMMFDAKASDNNFDRFNKLLANSKRDEWFQLLEDTDIPNSIEGIDSLWVRRHDYDPGESLRRFMNPFLAIYGEKDWVVPYKENIIRLNGLFIGDQKAMLNTVVAANAGHGTEVEECNVELKNDKSYWRFFRISPQITIELITFLKKYGFIE
;
A
#
# COMPACT_ATOMS: atom_id res chain seq x y z
N MET A 1 -7.44 44.04 -75.62
CA MET A 1 -7.54 42.62 -75.23
C MET A 1 -6.23 42.21 -74.58
N ARG A 2 -6.29 41.77 -73.30
CA ARG A 2 -5.29 41.12 -72.41
C ARG A 2 -3.97 41.88 -72.10
N ILE A 3 -3.70 42.33 -70.85
CA ILE A 3 -3.47 41.66 -69.54
C ILE A 3 -2.09 40.95 -69.55
N THR A 4 -1.12 41.24 -68.66
CA THR A 4 -1.13 40.94 -67.20
C THR A 4 0.01 41.66 -66.45
N LEU A 5 -0.22 41.95 -65.16
CA LEU A 5 0.60 42.72 -64.21
C LEU A 5 1.47 41.84 -63.29
N ASN A 6 2.57 42.45 -62.82
CA ASN A 6 3.48 42.03 -61.74
C ASN A 6 2.80 41.82 -60.37
N VAL A 7 3.04 40.67 -59.72
CA VAL A 7 2.96 40.49 -58.25
C VAL A 7 3.89 39.33 -57.81
N ILE A 8 5.17 39.58 -57.49
CA ILE A 8 6.01 38.63 -56.73
C ILE A 8 7.06 39.41 -55.91
N THR A 9 6.70 39.92 -54.73
CA THR A 9 7.67 40.30 -53.68
C THR A 9 7.15 40.17 -52.24
N HIS A 10 5.90 39.76 -51.99
CA HIS A 10 5.30 39.79 -50.63
C HIS A 10 5.32 38.45 -49.85
N GLY A 11 5.95 37.39 -50.38
CA GLY A 11 5.86 36.05 -49.77
C GLY A 11 6.84 35.75 -48.63
N TRP A 12 8.05 36.32 -48.66
CA TRP A 12 9.11 36.01 -47.68
C TRP A 12 9.00 36.83 -46.39
N ASP A 13 8.57 38.09 -46.51
CA ASP A 13 8.34 38.94 -45.33
C ASP A 13 7.18 38.43 -44.49
N ILE A 14 6.11 37.89 -45.09
CA ILE A 14 4.96 37.34 -44.36
C ILE A 14 5.36 36.08 -43.58
N ILE A 15 6.21 35.21 -44.12
CA ILE A 15 6.67 33.99 -43.42
C ILE A 15 7.62 34.34 -42.28
N MET A 16 8.53 35.32 -42.46
CA MET A 16 9.38 35.80 -41.36
C MET A 16 8.57 36.54 -40.29
N PHE A 17 7.56 37.33 -40.68
CA PHE A 17 6.69 38.06 -39.75
C PHE A 17 5.75 37.10 -39.00
N MET A 18 5.19 36.07 -39.66
CA MET A 18 4.44 35.00 -38.99
C MET A 18 5.34 34.18 -38.07
N GLY A 19 6.57 33.88 -38.47
CA GLY A 19 7.57 33.25 -37.61
C GLY A 19 7.86 34.07 -36.36
N LEU A 20 8.17 35.36 -36.51
CA LEU A 20 8.43 36.29 -35.40
C LEU A 20 7.21 36.48 -34.49
N ILE A 21 6.00 36.56 -35.04
CA ILE A 21 4.76 36.61 -34.27
C ILE A 21 4.54 35.31 -33.50
N CYS A 22 4.75 34.14 -34.12
CA CYS A 22 4.66 32.85 -33.43
C CYS A 22 5.72 32.72 -32.33
N PHE A 23 6.96 33.17 -32.58
CA PHE A 23 8.02 33.20 -31.56
C PHE A 23 7.68 34.16 -30.42
N ALA A 24 7.16 35.35 -30.70
CA ALA A 24 6.77 36.32 -29.67
C ALA A 24 5.56 35.86 -28.85
N LEU A 25 4.55 35.27 -29.49
CA LEU A 25 3.39 34.69 -28.80
C LEU A 25 3.79 33.50 -27.93
N ASN A 26 4.71 32.65 -28.40
CA ASN A 26 5.26 31.56 -27.60
C ASN A 26 6.08 32.06 -26.41
N ALA A 27 6.88 33.12 -26.60
CA ALA A 27 7.66 33.73 -25.51
C ALA A 27 6.78 34.39 -24.44
N ASP A 28 5.69 35.06 -24.85
CA ASP A 28 4.76 35.72 -23.93
C ASP A 28 3.92 34.70 -23.14
N ALA A 29 3.45 33.64 -23.82
CA ALA A 29 2.78 32.51 -23.16
C ALA A 29 3.69 31.78 -22.16
N GLN A 30 4.97 31.59 -22.51
CA GLN A 30 5.95 30.99 -21.62
C GLN A 30 6.23 31.89 -20.39
N SER A 31 6.41 33.20 -20.61
CA SER A 31 6.57 34.19 -19.53
C SER A 31 5.39 34.24 -18.57
N GLN A 32 4.15 34.13 -19.08
CA GLN A 32 2.95 34.08 -18.27
C GLN A 32 2.88 32.78 -17.45
N LYS A 33 3.23 31.65 -18.05
CA LYS A 33 3.31 30.35 -17.38
C LYS A 33 4.35 30.35 -16.25
N ASP A 34 5.52 30.94 -16.49
CA ASP A 34 6.59 31.03 -15.47
C ASP A 34 6.17 31.91 -14.29
N LYS A 35 5.48 33.03 -14.54
CA LYS A 35 4.90 33.88 -13.47
C LYS A 35 3.84 33.14 -12.66
N LEU A 36 2.96 32.38 -13.31
CA LEU A 36 1.95 31.59 -12.62
C LEU A 36 2.61 30.51 -11.76
N PHE A 37 3.62 29.82 -12.30
CA PHE A 37 4.34 28.79 -11.57
C PHE A 37 5.02 29.34 -10.31
N TYR A 38 5.61 30.54 -10.35
CA TYR A 38 6.19 31.17 -9.17
C TYR A 38 5.18 31.33 -8.01
N VAL A 39 3.91 31.60 -8.33
CA VAL A 39 2.84 31.66 -7.33
C VAL A 39 2.35 30.27 -6.94
N LEU A 40 2.36 29.31 -7.86
CA LEU A 40 1.96 27.92 -7.60
C LEU A 40 2.98 27.16 -6.74
N GLU A 41 4.27 27.43 -6.90
CA GLU A 41 5.36 26.70 -6.24
C GLU A 41 5.25 26.75 -4.71
N GLY A 42 5.51 25.61 -4.07
CA GLY A 42 5.45 25.44 -2.62
C GLY A 42 4.30 24.56 -2.16
N HIS A 43 3.96 24.69 -0.88
CA HIS A 43 3.01 23.82 -0.19
C HIS A 43 1.60 24.40 -0.14
N TRP A 44 0.63 23.50 -0.25
CA TRP A 44 -0.79 23.82 -0.22
C TRP A 44 -1.52 22.78 0.62
N ASN A 45 -2.44 23.24 1.48
CA ASN A 45 -3.37 22.37 2.19
C ASN A 45 -4.75 22.52 1.59
N GLY A 46 -5.45 21.40 1.44
CA GLY A 46 -6.77 21.39 0.85
C GLY A 46 -7.55 20.13 1.13
N ALA A 47 -8.59 19.94 0.34
CA ALA A 47 -9.42 18.75 0.40
C ALA A 47 -10.15 18.48 -0.91
N PHE A 48 -10.45 17.21 -1.13
CA PHE A 48 -11.58 16.81 -1.98
C PHE A 48 -12.86 17.05 -1.20
N ILE A 49 -13.89 17.60 -1.84
CA ILE A 49 -15.17 17.94 -1.24
C ILE A 49 -16.29 17.32 -2.08
N LYS A 50 -17.13 16.49 -1.45
CA LYS A 50 -18.25 15.79 -2.09
C LYS A 50 -19.33 15.49 -1.06
N ASP A 51 -20.60 15.73 -1.39
CA ASP A 51 -21.80 15.44 -0.59
C ASP A 51 -21.60 15.53 0.93
N ASN A 52 -21.53 16.77 1.45
CA ASN A 52 -21.35 17.11 2.87
C ASN A 52 -20.09 16.55 3.54
N SER A 53 -19.12 16.09 2.76
CA SER A 53 -17.90 15.46 3.25
C SER A 53 -16.66 16.07 2.63
N TYR A 54 -15.53 15.89 3.30
CA TYR A 54 -14.23 16.22 2.74
C TYR A 54 -13.22 15.12 3.05
N GLN A 55 -12.20 15.02 2.20
CA GLN A 55 -10.99 14.23 2.44
C GLN A 55 -9.79 15.13 2.30
N LYS A 56 -8.99 15.23 3.37
CA LYS A 56 -7.78 16.07 3.39
C LYS A 56 -6.84 15.66 2.25
N PHE A 57 -6.34 16.67 1.55
CA PHE A 57 -5.44 16.51 0.43
C PHE A 57 -4.41 17.63 0.49
N ASP A 58 -3.17 17.27 0.79
CA ASP A 58 -2.04 18.18 0.81
C ASP A 58 -1.22 18.00 -0.48
N ILE A 59 -0.63 19.08 -0.98
CA ILE A 59 0.10 19.05 -2.24
C ILE A 59 1.29 20.02 -2.20
N GLN A 60 2.42 19.58 -2.73
CA GLN A 60 3.60 20.43 -2.94
C GLN A 60 3.91 20.50 -4.43
N PHE A 61 3.92 21.72 -4.97
CA PHE A 61 4.35 21.98 -6.35
C PHE A 61 5.81 22.38 -6.38
N TYR A 62 6.56 21.80 -7.31
CA TYR A 62 7.96 22.12 -7.52
C TYR A 62 8.38 21.80 -8.96
N LYS A 63 9.53 22.32 -9.37
CA LYS A 63 10.09 22.08 -10.70
C LYS A 63 11.28 21.13 -10.60
N THR A 64 11.35 20.16 -11.50
CA THR A 64 12.55 19.34 -11.72
C THR A 64 12.84 19.33 -13.20
N ASP A 65 14.04 19.78 -13.55
CA ASP A 65 14.41 20.13 -14.93
C ASP A 65 13.41 21.15 -15.51
N ASP A 66 12.65 20.77 -16.54
CA ASP A 66 11.59 21.58 -17.17
C ASP A 66 10.16 21.08 -16.89
N LEU A 67 10.02 20.07 -16.03
CA LEU A 67 8.72 19.51 -15.66
C LEU A 67 8.24 20.10 -14.34
N ILE A 68 7.01 20.60 -14.34
CA ILE A 68 6.29 20.94 -13.12
C ILE A 68 5.71 19.63 -12.57
N LYS A 69 5.96 19.38 -11.29
CA LYS A 69 5.47 18.19 -10.60
C LYS A 69 4.69 18.59 -9.36
N SER A 70 3.81 17.70 -8.95
CA SER A 70 3.13 17.76 -7.67
C SER A 70 3.45 16.51 -6.85
N LEU A 71 3.99 16.71 -5.65
CA LEU A 71 3.97 15.70 -4.61
C LEU A 71 2.63 15.81 -3.87
N GLN A 72 1.77 14.83 -4.08
CA GLN A 72 0.43 14.74 -3.53
C GLN A 72 0.45 13.86 -2.29
N ILE A 73 -0.24 14.28 -1.23
CA ILE A 73 -0.25 13.62 0.08
C ILE A 73 -1.70 13.48 0.55
N ILE A 74 -2.18 12.24 0.65
CA ILE A 74 -3.49 11.87 1.16
C ILE A 74 -3.27 10.87 2.29
N GLU A 75 -3.20 11.39 3.53
CA GLU A 75 -2.84 10.58 4.71
C GLU A 75 -3.81 9.40 4.97
N GLU A 76 -5.07 9.56 4.58
CA GLU A 76 -6.10 8.53 4.80
C GLU A 76 -6.08 7.40 3.75
N TRP A 77 -5.26 7.50 2.70
CA TRP A 77 -5.24 6.55 1.59
C TRP A 77 -4.28 5.38 1.79
N HIS A 78 -4.37 4.39 0.90
CA HIS A 78 -3.51 3.21 0.94
C HIS A 78 -2.02 3.57 0.76
N PRO A 79 -1.08 2.96 1.50
CA PRO A 79 0.35 3.31 1.56
C PRO A 79 1.09 3.39 0.22
N GLN A 80 0.67 2.59 -0.78
CA GLN A 80 1.24 2.61 -2.12
C GLN A 80 0.77 3.80 -2.98
N PHE A 81 -0.25 4.53 -2.50
CA PHE A 81 -0.95 5.60 -3.21
C PHE A 81 -1.18 6.85 -2.36
N GLY A 82 -0.72 6.89 -1.11
CA GLY A 82 -0.92 8.03 -0.21
C GLY A 82 0.04 9.18 -0.50
N GLU A 83 1.20 8.88 -1.07
CA GLU A 83 2.13 9.88 -1.59
C GLU A 83 2.49 9.56 -3.03
N PHE A 84 2.32 10.54 -3.92
CA PHE A 84 2.57 10.32 -5.33
C PHE A 84 3.05 11.59 -6.00
N GLU A 85 4.04 11.40 -6.86
CA GLU A 85 4.60 12.45 -7.67
C GLU A 85 3.98 12.38 -9.05
N LEU A 86 3.26 13.42 -9.45
CA LEU A 86 2.57 13.47 -10.74
C LEU A 86 2.92 14.74 -11.51
N PRO A 87 2.97 14.67 -12.85
CA PRO A 87 3.19 15.85 -13.67
C PRO A 87 2.01 16.82 -13.55
N VAL A 88 2.32 18.10 -13.70
CA VAL A 88 1.36 19.20 -13.66
C VAL A 88 1.44 19.98 -14.97
N GLU A 89 0.28 20.15 -15.60
CA GLU A 89 0.11 20.91 -16.83
C GLU A 89 -0.45 22.29 -16.47
N ILE A 90 0.12 23.33 -17.06
CA ILE A 90 -0.43 24.69 -17.03
C ILE A 90 -0.60 25.12 -18.48
N ASP A 91 -1.84 25.41 -18.89
CA ASP A 91 -2.13 25.86 -20.24
C ASP A 91 -1.97 27.38 -20.41
N SER A 92 -2.15 27.86 -21.64
CA SER A 92 -2.03 29.28 -21.99
C SER A 92 -3.06 30.19 -21.33
N LEU A 93 -4.13 29.63 -20.75
CA LEU A 93 -5.15 30.36 -20.01
C LEU A 93 -4.89 30.34 -18.49
N GLY A 94 -3.80 29.70 -18.06
CA GLY A 94 -3.46 29.55 -16.64
C GLY A 94 -4.32 28.51 -15.92
N GLN A 95 -5.03 27.64 -16.66
CA GLN A 95 -5.71 26.50 -16.07
C GLN A 95 -4.67 25.41 -15.73
N ILE A 96 -4.71 24.97 -14.48
CA ILE A 96 -3.77 23.99 -13.94
C ILE A 96 -4.45 22.62 -13.96
N ARG A 97 -3.77 21.60 -14.47
CA ARG A 97 -4.28 20.23 -14.53
C ARG A 97 -3.27 19.24 -14.02
N PHE A 98 -3.72 18.28 -13.22
CA PHE A 98 -2.91 17.16 -12.76
C PHE A 98 -3.80 15.98 -12.43
N ASN A 99 -3.28 14.77 -12.57
CA ASN A 99 -3.98 13.59 -12.12
C ASN A 99 -3.98 13.53 -10.60
N THR A 100 -5.04 12.99 -10.02
CA THR A 100 -5.17 12.69 -8.60
C THR A 100 -5.64 11.25 -8.46
N GLY A 101 -5.69 10.78 -7.21
CA GLY A 101 -6.32 9.50 -6.89
C GLY A 101 -7.79 9.37 -7.34
N HIS A 102 -8.52 10.49 -7.38
CA HIS A 102 -9.94 10.51 -7.76
C HIS A 102 -10.18 10.83 -9.24
N GLY A 103 -9.12 11.04 -10.03
CA GLY A 103 -9.19 11.43 -11.44
C GLY A 103 -8.45 12.74 -11.73
N LYS A 104 -8.62 13.29 -12.94
CA LYS A 104 -7.93 14.52 -13.38
C LYS A 104 -8.55 15.74 -12.70
N ALA A 105 -7.76 16.46 -11.90
CA ALA A 105 -8.17 17.73 -11.33
C ALA A 105 -7.96 18.85 -12.35
N ILE A 106 -8.97 19.73 -12.47
CA ILE A 106 -8.94 20.94 -13.30
C ILE A 106 -9.10 22.12 -12.35
N MET A 107 -8.05 22.92 -12.23
CA MET A 107 -7.88 23.91 -11.17
C MET A 107 -7.66 25.31 -11.74
N GLN A 108 -8.17 26.31 -11.02
CA GLN A 108 -7.94 27.72 -11.25
C GLN A 108 -7.27 28.33 -10.01
N LEU A 109 -6.14 29.01 -10.24
CA LEU A 109 -5.39 29.72 -9.21
C LEU A 109 -5.88 31.17 -9.09
N ASP A 110 -6.24 31.59 -7.88
CA ASP A 110 -6.33 32.99 -7.47
C ASP A 110 -4.96 33.42 -6.91
N THR A 111 -4.22 34.16 -7.71
CA THR A 111 -2.87 34.62 -7.36
C THR A 111 -2.86 35.70 -6.28
N ILE A 112 -3.99 36.35 -5.99
CA ILE A 112 -4.09 37.42 -5.01
C ILE A 112 -4.36 36.81 -3.64
N SER A 113 -5.36 35.93 -3.55
CA SER A 113 -5.75 35.29 -2.28
C SER A 113 -4.88 34.08 -1.93
N LEU A 114 -4.04 33.63 -2.87
CA LEU A 114 -3.24 32.40 -2.76
C LEU A 114 -4.12 31.18 -2.46
N GLU A 115 -5.25 31.10 -3.18
CA GLU A 115 -6.18 29.99 -3.13
C GLU A 115 -6.30 29.36 -4.51
N MET A 116 -6.56 28.04 -4.56
CA MET A 116 -6.76 27.33 -5.81
C MET A 116 -8.00 26.45 -5.69
N THR A 117 -8.92 26.58 -6.63
CA THR A 117 -10.20 25.87 -6.62
C THR A 117 -10.47 25.20 -7.95
N GLY A 118 -11.20 24.10 -7.93
CA GLY A 118 -11.47 23.32 -9.12
C GLY A 118 -12.32 22.11 -8.83
N GLN A 119 -12.33 21.18 -9.78
CA GLN A 119 -13.10 19.95 -9.67
C GLN A 119 -12.39 18.79 -10.36
N ILE A 120 -12.82 17.59 -10.03
CA ILE A 120 -12.44 16.38 -10.73
C ILE A 120 -13.25 16.26 -12.02
N GLU A 121 -12.54 16.11 -13.14
CA GLU A 121 -13.11 15.96 -14.47
C GLU A 121 -14.05 14.75 -14.51
N ASN A 122 -15.26 14.94 -15.06
CA ASN A 122 -16.28 13.90 -15.23
C ASN A 122 -16.77 13.21 -13.92
N SER A 123 -16.53 13.79 -12.74
CA SER A 123 -17.08 13.24 -11.49
C SER A 123 -18.58 13.52 -11.37
N LEU A 124 -19.37 12.47 -11.12
CA LEU A 124 -20.80 12.56 -10.84
C LEU A 124 -21.15 11.81 -9.51
N PRO A 125 -21.77 12.49 -8.52
CA PRO A 125 -21.91 13.94 -8.42
C PRO A 125 -20.55 14.66 -8.41
N ALA A 126 -20.57 15.97 -8.65
CA ALA A 126 -19.35 16.77 -8.76
C ALA A 126 -18.49 16.65 -7.49
N MET A 127 -17.20 16.40 -7.68
CA MET A 127 -16.21 16.40 -6.62
C MET A 127 -15.34 17.64 -6.80
N TYR A 128 -15.39 18.53 -5.82
CA TYR A 128 -14.62 19.77 -5.84
C TYR A 128 -13.28 19.59 -5.14
N VAL A 129 -12.32 20.44 -5.49
CA VAL A 129 -11.03 20.52 -4.83
C VAL A 129 -10.78 21.98 -4.48
N HIS A 130 -10.37 22.23 -3.24
CA HIS A 130 -10.01 23.57 -2.79
C HIS A 130 -8.72 23.51 -1.99
N PHE A 131 -7.79 24.41 -2.29
CA PHE A 131 -6.50 24.54 -1.64
C PHE A 131 -6.24 25.96 -1.20
N LYS A 132 -5.44 26.08 -0.13
CA LYS A 132 -4.87 27.33 0.37
C LYS A 132 -3.36 27.19 0.47
N LYS A 133 -2.63 28.20 0.02
CA LYS A 133 -1.17 28.20 0.09
C LYS A 133 -0.72 28.28 1.55
N MET A 134 0.29 27.48 1.88
CA MET A 134 0.82 27.38 3.24
C MET A 134 2.33 27.57 3.25
N ALA A 135 2.84 27.98 4.40
CA ALA A 135 4.27 27.90 4.65
C ALA A 135 4.74 26.44 4.52
N SER A 136 5.99 26.25 4.11
CA SER A 136 6.56 24.90 4.07
C SER A 136 6.52 24.29 5.48
N PRO A 137 6.21 22.98 5.61
CA PRO A 137 6.24 22.33 6.91
C PRO A 137 7.66 22.42 7.50
N PRO A 138 7.78 22.43 8.84
CA PRO A 138 9.08 22.41 9.49
C PRO A 138 9.87 21.15 9.08
N SER A 139 11.18 21.16 9.33
CA SER A 139 12.02 19.99 9.11
C SER A 139 11.42 18.74 9.79
N PRO A 140 11.52 17.56 9.15
CA PRO A 140 10.94 16.33 9.68
C PRO A 140 11.32 16.08 11.13
N SER A 141 10.37 15.63 11.94
CA SER A 141 10.58 15.20 13.33
C SER A 141 11.16 13.78 13.42
N TYR A 142 11.77 13.29 12.34
CA TYR A 142 12.25 11.93 12.18
C TYR A 142 13.42 11.88 11.18
N GLU A 143 14.16 10.78 11.22
CA GLU A 143 15.12 10.37 10.20
C GLU A 143 14.68 9.04 9.59
N VAL A 144 14.96 8.83 8.31
CA VAL A 144 14.82 7.52 7.65
C VAL A 144 16.22 7.08 7.29
N ILE A 145 16.76 6.14 8.07
CA ILE A 145 18.15 5.71 7.97
C ILE A 145 18.20 4.44 7.12
N PRO A 146 18.86 4.41 5.96
CA PRO A 146 19.04 3.18 5.21
C PRO A 146 19.86 2.18 6.01
N ILE A 147 19.52 0.90 5.90
CA ILE A 147 20.22 -0.19 6.59
C ILE A 147 20.62 -1.30 5.62
N GLU A 148 21.71 -1.96 5.96
CA GLU A 148 22.14 -3.23 5.37
C GLU A 148 22.45 -4.18 6.52
N VAL A 149 21.76 -5.32 6.56
CA VAL A 149 21.87 -6.31 7.64
C VAL A 149 22.32 -7.64 7.07
N PRO A 150 23.52 -8.13 7.43
CA PRO A 150 23.99 -9.43 6.97
C PRO A 150 23.22 -10.56 7.67
N ASN A 151 22.88 -11.60 6.90
CA ASN A 151 22.29 -12.85 7.36
C ASN A 151 22.89 -14.02 6.55
N GLY A 152 24.03 -14.53 7.02
CA GLY A 152 24.83 -15.50 6.26
C GLY A 152 25.32 -14.89 4.95
N GLU A 153 25.01 -15.53 3.82
CA GLU A 153 25.37 -15.05 2.47
C GLU A 153 24.40 -13.98 1.93
N VAL A 154 23.27 -13.76 2.60
CA VAL A 154 22.28 -12.76 2.20
C VAL A 154 22.53 -11.44 2.93
N ILE A 155 22.38 -10.33 2.22
CA ILE A 155 22.35 -8.98 2.80
C ILE A 155 20.94 -8.44 2.61
N LEU A 156 20.29 -8.11 3.72
CA LEU A 156 18.96 -7.50 3.74
C LEU A 156 19.11 -5.98 3.69
N SER A 157 18.47 -5.36 2.72
CA SER A 157 18.36 -3.90 2.58
C SER A 157 17.02 -3.41 3.14
N GLY A 158 17.03 -2.22 3.71
CA GLY A 158 15.82 -1.58 4.23
C GLY A 158 16.09 -0.19 4.76
N HIS A 159 15.25 0.25 5.67
CA HIS A 159 15.45 1.49 6.40
C HIS A 159 14.78 1.47 7.78
N LEU A 160 15.35 2.25 8.68
CA LEU A 160 14.85 2.50 10.02
C LEU A 160 14.24 3.90 10.07
N HIS A 161 12.93 3.97 10.28
CA HIS A 161 12.26 5.19 10.69
C HIS A 161 12.62 5.46 12.15
N LYS A 162 13.40 6.52 12.38
CA LYS A 162 13.87 6.93 13.70
C LYS A 162 13.19 8.24 14.10
N PRO A 163 12.35 8.26 15.13
CA PRO A 163 11.78 9.50 15.64
C PRO A 163 12.86 10.36 16.30
N LEU A 164 12.79 11.68 16.11
CA LEU A 164 13.65 12.65 16.79
C LEU A 164 12.98 13.27 18.02
N PHE A 165 11.64 13.24 18.07
CA PHE A 165 10.83 13.76 19.17
C PHE A 165 10.06 12.65 19.89
N ARG A 166 9.83 12.80 21.21
CA ARG A 166 9.12 11.83 22.09
C ARG A 166 9.57 10.38 21.92
N LYS A 167 10.88 10.17 21.73
CA LYS A 167 11.49 8.86 21.51
C LYS A 167 11.16 7.89 22.64
N THR A 168 10.59 6.74 22.27
CA THR A 168 10.38 5.60 23.18
C THR A 168 11.56 4.63 23.08
N LYS A 169 11.58 3.60 23.95
CA LYS A 169 12.49 2.45 23.83
C LYS A 169 11.86 1.28 23.06
N THR A 170 10.87 1.55 22.22
CA THR A 170 10.15 0.56 21.44
C THR A 170 10.57 0.58 19.98
N ALA A 171 10.85 -0.59 19.43
CA ALA A 171 11.04 -0.79 18.01
C ALA A 171 10.07 -1.85 17.46
N ILE A 172 9.66 -1.67 16.20
CA ILE A 172 8.79 -2.62 15.48
C ILE A 172 9.46 -2.99 14.16
N ILE A 173 9.57 -4.30 13.89
CA ILE A 173 9.96 -4.81 12.57
C ILE A 173 8.70 -5.11 11.77
N ILE A 174 8.58 -4.55 10.57
CA ILE A 174 7.45 -4.83 9.70
C ILE A 174 7.76 -6.00 8.75
N VAL A 175 6.89 -7.00 8.77
CA VAL A 175 6.97 -8.21 7.95
C VAL A 175 5.84 -8.24 6.94
N GLY A 176 6.21 -8.16 5.66
CA GLY A 176 5.25 -8.08 4.56
C GLY A 176 4.54 -9.39 4.22
N GLY A 177 3.42 -9.25 3.49
CA GLY A 177 2.56 -10.31 2.99
C GLY A 177 3.14 -11.10 1.83
N ARG A 178 2.32 -11.86 1.10
CA ARG A 178 2.77 -12.74 0.00
C ARG A 178 3.43 -11.95 -1.14
N GLY A 179 4.33 -12.61 -1.86
CA GLY A 179 4.97 -12.06 -3.06
C GLY A 179 6.36 -11.46 -2.85
N CYS A 180 7.01 -11.17 -3.97
CA CYS A 180 8.41 -10.75 -4.10
C CYS A 180 8.53 -9.34 -4.68
N TYR A 181 7.64 -8.44 -4.26
CA TYR A 181 7.61 -7.08 -4.78
C TYR A 181 8.77 -6.25 -4.20
N ALA A 182 9.49 -5.58 -5.08
CA ALA A 182 10.51 -4.57 -4.74
C ALA A 182 9.86 -3.18 -4.71
N GLY A 183 10.27 -2.35 -3.76
CA GLY A 183 9.85 -0.95 -3.60
C GLY A 183 10.24 -0.50 -2.20
N SER A 184 10.46 0.80 -1.94
CA SER A 184 10.72 1.33 -0.59
C SER A 184 9.47 1.10 0.26
N THR A 185 9.42 -0.13 0.77
CA THR A 185 8.50 -0.82 1.66
C THR A 185 7.07 -0.33 1.62
N LYS A 186 6.21 -1.12 0.96
CA LYS A 186 4.73 -1.02 0.92
C LYS A 186 4.05 -0.79 2.28
N TYR A 187 4.78 -0.92 3.38
CA TYR A 187 4.33 -0.79 4.75
C TYR A 187 4.84 0.46 5.47
N ASP A 188 5.50 1.38 4.76
CA ASP A 188 6.01 2.62 5.34
C ASP A 188 4.91 3.50 5.95
N LEU A 189 3.64 3.30 5.62
CA LEU A 189 2.53 3.92 6.35
C LEU A 189 2.60 3.65 7.85
N TYR A 190 2.84 2.39 8.25
CA TYR A 190 2.95 2.06 9.66
C TYR A 190 4.20 2.71 10.26
N GLY A 191 5.30 2.80 9.51
CA GLY A 191 6.50 3.55 9.91
C GLY A 191 6.23 5.05 10.09
N LYS A 192 5.47 5.66 9.17
CA LYS A 192 5.07 7.06 9.19
C LYS A 192 4.17 7.39 10.37
N LEU A 193 3.18 6.53 10.64
CA LEU A 193 2.29 6.66 11.79
C LEU A 193 3.05 6.46 13.10
N LEU A 194 3.73 5.33 13.27
CA LEU A 194 4.29 4.91 14.56
C LEU A 194 5.45 5.79 15.02
N ARG A 195 6.23 6.37 14.09
CA ARG A 195 7.28 7.32 14.46
C ARG A 195 6.72 8.62 15.07
N GLU A 196 5.51 9.03 14.72
CA GLU A 196 4.86 10.19 15.36
C GLU A 196 4.53 9.93 16.83
N TYR A 197 4.38 8.65 17.18
CA TYR A 197 4.22 8.17 18.56
C TYR A 197 5.56 7.76 19.20
N GLY A 198 6.69 8.15 18.60
CA GLY A 198 8.01 7.93 19.18
C GLY A 198 8.54 6.50 19.04
N VAL A 199 7.92 5.65 18.22
CA VAL A 199 8.36 4.27 17.97
C VAL A 199 9.33 4.23 16.80
N SER A 200 10.43 3.49 16.95
CA SER A 200 11.32 3.23 15.81
C SER A 200 10.77 2.08 14.98
N VAL A 201 10.76 2.22 13.65
CA VAL A 201 10.17 1.20 12.77
C VAL A 201 11.16 0.77 11.72
N LEU A 202 11.47 -0.52 11.70
CA LEU A 202 12.35 -1.13 10.72
C LEU A 202 11.49 -1.75 9.61
N SER A 203 11.59 -1.18 8.42
CA SER A 203 11.03 -1.72 7.19
C SER A 203 12.16 -2.30 6.35
N PHE A 204 11.94 -3.46 5.70
CA PHE A 204 12.98 -4.09 4.88
C PHE A 204 12.43 -4.73 3.61
N ASN A 205 13.29 -4.86 2.61
CA ASN A 205 13.05 -5.67 1.43
C ASN A 205 13.35 -7.13 1.77
N LYS A 206 12.42 -8.04 1.48
CA LYS A 206 12.68 -9.48 1.59
C LYS A 206 13.94 -9.86 0.80
N ARG A 207 14.62 -10.92 1.22
CA ARG A 207 15.73 -11.48 0.44
C ARG A 207 15.37 -11.63 -1.04
N GLY A 208 16.25 -11.20 -1.92
CA GLY A 208 16.08 -11.21 -3.37
C GLY A 208 15.08 -10.19 -3.93
N THR A 209 14.66 -9.18 -3.14
CA THR A 209 13.86 -8.06 -3.63
C THR A 209 14.54 -6.72 -3.32
N GLY A 210 14.22 -5.68 -4.08
CA GLY A 210 14.82 -4.36 -3.91
C GLY A 210 16.34 -4.41 -4.02
N LYS A 211 17.04 -3.92 -2.99
CA LYS A 211 18.50 -4.00 -2.88
C LYS A 211 18.97 -5.21 -2.04
N SER A 212 18.06 -6.05 -1.55
CA SER A 212 18.41 -7.23 -0.78
C SER A 212 18.92 -8.33 -1.72
N THR A 213 20.03 -8.97 -1.37
CA THR A 213 20.59 -10.08 -2.15
C THR A 213 19.79 -11.38 -1.92
N GLY A 214 20.12 -12.44 -2.65
CA GLY A 214 19.45 -13.75 -2.55
C GLY A 214 18.31 -13.93 -3.57
N ASN A 215 17.40 -14.87 -3.30
CA ASN A 215 16.31 -15.22 -4.22
C ASN A 215 14.98 -15.42 -3.50
N CYS A 216 14.06 -14.47 -3.67
CA CYS A 216 12.73 -14.52 -3.05
C CYS A 216 11.87 -15.69 -3.55
N ASN A 217 12.03 -16.08 -4.82
CA ASN A 217 11.25 -17.16 -5.43
C ASN A 217 11.68 -18.55 -4.93
N GLN A 218 12.80 -18.65 -4.20
CA GLN A 218 13.27 -19.89 -3.57
C GLN A 218 13.19 -19.84 -2.03
N ALA A 219 12.96 -18.66 -1.45
CA ALA A 219 12.89 -18.48 0.00
C ALA A 219 11.80 -19.36 0.63
N THR A 220 12.14 -20.03 1.72
CA THR A 220 11.19 -20.78 2.55
C THR A 220 10.67 -19.91 3.69
N ILE A 221 9.62 -20.34 4.39
CA ILE A 221 9.22 -19.67 5.63
C ILE A 221 10.36 -19.63 6.68
N GLY A 222 11.24 -20.64 6.68
CA GLY A 222 12.41 -20.68 7.58
C GLY A 222 13.42 -19.58 7.25
N ASP A 223 13.67 -19.34 5.97
CA ASP A 223 14.51 -18.24 5.49
C ASP A 223 13.96 -16.88 5.94
N LEU A 224 12.64 -16.68 5.78
CA LEU A 224 12.00 -15.43 6.19
C LEU A 224 12.06 -15.21 7.72
N VAL A 225 11.94 -16.27 8.51
CA VAL A 225 12.13 -16.21 9.97
C VAL A 225 13.57 -15.88 10.34
N SER A 226 14.54 -16.46 9.64
CA SER A 226 15.96 -16.14 9.82
C SER A 226 16.24 -14.66 9.53
N ASP A 227 15.64 -14.11 8.47
CA ASP A 227 15.74 -12.68 8.15
C ASP A 227 15.21 -11.80 9.28
N VAL A 228 14.01 -12.10 9.79
CA VAL A 228 13.40 -11.34 10.90
C VAL A 228 14.28 -11.38 12.15
N ASN A 229 14.90 -12.53 12.46
CA ASN A 229 15.81 -12.64 13.60
C ASN A 229 17.12 -11.87 13.41
N ALA A 230 17.67 -11.83 12.19
CA ALA A 230 18.84 -11.01 11.89
C ALA A 230 18.55 -9.51 12.10
N LEU A 231 17.37 -9.04 11.66
CA LEU A 231 16.91 -7.67 11.87
C LEU A 231 16.67 -7.35 13.36
N ARG A 232 16.15 -8.32 14.13
CA ARG A 232 16.02 -8.18 15.59
C ARG A 232 17.38 -8.01 16.26
N ASN A 233 18.37 -8.82 15.89
CA ASN A 233 19.72 -8.72 16.45
C ASN A 233 20.36 -7.37 16.09
N TYR A 234 20.19 -6.94 14.85
CA TYR A 234 20.59 -5.60 14.42
C TYR A 234 20.00 -4.50 15.31
N LEU A 235 18.70 -4.56 15.62
CA LEU A 235 18.04 -3.59 16.53
C LEU A 235 18.59 -3.64 17.96
N LEU A 236 18.93 -4.81 18.48
CA LEU A 236 19.50 -4.96 19.83
C LEU A 236 20.89 -4.33 19.97
N GLU A 237 21.68 -4.31 18.89
CA GLU A 237 23.04 -3.75 18.87
C GLU A 237 23.06 -2.24 18.67
N ARG A 238 21.90 -1.60 18.48
CA ARG A 238 21.82 -0.17 18.22
C ARG A 238 21.99 0.70 19.47
N ASP A 239 22.55 1.89 19.27
CA ASP A 239 22.73 2.93 20.30
C ASP A 239 21.42 3.41 20.94
N GLU A 240 20.30 3.27 20.23
CA GLU A 240 18.98 3.57 20.76
C GLU A 240 18.61 2.68 21.95
N LYS A 241 19.26 1.52 22.15
CA LYS A 241 19.06 0.59 23.28
C LYS A 241 17.58 0.28 23.51
N PHE A 242 16.94 -0.29 22.49
CA PHE A 242 15.52 -0.66 22.56
C PHE A 242 15.28 -1.67 23.69
N GLN A 243 14.26 -1.41 24.49
CA GLN A 243 13.79 -2.28 25.57
C GLN A 243 12.70 -3.22 25.09
N TYR A 244 11.86 -2.76 24.16
CA TYR A 244 10.76 -3.54 23.59
C TYR A 244 10.95 -3.66 22.09
N ILE A 245 10.97 -4.89 21.57
CA ILE A 245 11.01 -5.19 20.15
C ILE A 245 9.81 -6.05 19.79
N GLY A 246 8.89 -5.48 19.02
CA GLY A 246 7.71 -6.16 18.50
C GLY A 246 7.78 -6.46 17.02
N LEU A 247 6.86 -7.29 16.57
CA LEU A 247 6.66 -7.60 15.15
C LEU A 247 5.29 -7.11 14.68
N LEU A 248 5.25 -6.51 13.49
CA LEU A 248 4.01 -6.22 12.77
C LEU A 248 4.00 -7.01 11.47
N GLY A 249 3.16 -8.04 11.39
CA GLY A 249 2.98 -8.88 10.21
C GLY A 249 1.70 -8.54 9.47
N SER A 250 1.78 -8.34 8.15
CA SER A 250 0.59 -8.12 7.31
C SER A 250 0.34 -9.30 6.39
N SER A 251 -0.91 -9.75 6.27
CA SER A 251 -1.30 -10.87 5.40
C SER A 251 -0.41 -12.10 5.66
N ALA A 252 0.26 -12.68 4.65
CA ALA A 252 1.17 -13.81 4.85
C ALA A 252 2.32 -13.55 5.86
N GLY A 253 2.64 -12.29 6.16
CA GLY A 253 3.55 -11.92 7.23
C GLY A 253 3.07 -12.39 8.61
N GLY A 254 1.76 -12.60 8.80
CA GLY A 254 1.17 -13.20 10.00
C GLY A 254 1.76 -14.58 10.35
N TRP A 255 1.97 -15.45 9.36
CA TRP A 255 2.63 -16.74 9.56
C TRP A 255 4.10 -16.60 9.92
N VAL A 256 4.80 -15.66 9.27
CA VAL A 256 6.22 -15.42 9.52
C VAL A 256 6.45 -14.90 10.94
N ILE A 257 5.65 -13.93 11.41
CA ILE A 257 5.80 -13.41 12.78
C ILE A 257 5.47 -14.47 13.83
N ALA A 258 4.43 -15.29 13.59
CA ALA A 258 4.07 -16.38 14.49
C ALA A 258 5.23 -17.38 14.61
N LYS A 259 5.82 -17.81 13.48
CA LYS A 259 6.97 -18.70 13.48
C LYS A 259 8.23 -18.06 14.07
N ALA A 260 8.47 -16.78 13.78
CA ALA A 260 9.62 -16.06 14.34
C ALA A 260 9.57 -15.94 15.86
N SER A 261 8.36 -15.86 16.43
CA SER A 261 8.16 -15.82 17.89
C SER A 261 8.64 -17.08 18.63
N GLU A 262 8.82 -18.20 17.92
CA GLU A 262 9.38 -19.43 18.51
C GLU A 262 10.91 -19.35 18.68
N ALA A 263 11.58 -18.67 17.75
CA ALA A 263 13.03 -18.61 17.66
C ALA A 263 13.62 -17.36 18.33
N GLY A 264 12.86 -16.25 18.35
CA GLY A 264 13.28 -14.96 18.90
C GLY A 264 12.42 -14.52 20.08
N LYS A 265 13.03 -13.79 21.03
CA LYS A 265 12.28 -13.14 22.11
C LYS A 265 11.73 -11.80 21.63
N PHE A 266 10.44 -11.78 21.30
CA PHE A 266 9.70 -10.56 20.92
C PHE A 266 8.70 -10.19 22.01
N ASP A 267 8.61 -8.90 22.33
CA ASP A 267 7.80 -8.39 23.45
C ASP A 267 6.31 -8.30 23.13
N PHE A 268 5.96 -8.24 21.84
CA PHE A 268 4.59 -8.27 21.35
C PHE A 268 4.53 -8.61 19.87
N MET A 269 3.33 -9.01 19.42
CA MET A 269 3.02 -9.16 18.00
C MET A 269 1.79 -8.35 17.63
N ILE A 270 1.75 -7.88 16.39
CA ILE A 270 0.61 -7.28 15.74
C ILE A 270 0.42 -7.98 14.39
N SER A 271 -0.74 -8.57 14.18
CA SER A 271 -1.15 -9.19 12.91
C SER A 271 -2.24 -8.33 12.29
N ILE A 272 -2.01 -7.82 11.09
CA ILE A 272 -3.01 -7.07 10.30
C ILE A 272 -3.38 -7.92 9.10
N VAL A 273 -4.65 -8.34 9.05
CA VAL A 273 -5.20 -9.30 8.08
C VAL A 273 -4.36 -10.58 7.95
N GLY A 274 -3.63 -10.96 9.00
CA GLY A 274 -2.77 -12.13 9.01
C GLY A 274 -3.51 -13.38 9.46
N PRO A 275 -3.42 -14.50 8.73
CA PRO A 275 -4.14 -15.72 9.07
C PRO A 275 -3.63 -16.36 10.37
N SER A 276 -4.55 -16.94 11.14
CA SER A 276 -4.25 -17.82 12.28
C SER A 276 -4.43 -19.31 11.93
N THR A 277 -4.98 -19.60 10.76
CA THR A 277 -5.14 -20.94 10.18
C THR A 277 -3.87 -21.38 9.44
N SER A 278 -3.79 -22.65 9.04
CA SER A 278 -2.70 -23.11 8.16
C SER A 278 -2.77 -22.44 6.79
N VAL A 279 -1.64 -22.38 6.07
CA VAL A 279 -1.60 -21.87 4.69
C VAL A 279 -2.60 -22.61 3.81
N ARG A 280 -2.72 -23.93 3.97
CA ARG A 280 -3.69 -24.76 3.24
C ARG A 280 -5.14 -24.36 3.56
N ASP A 281 -5.48 -24.27 4.84
CA ASP A 281 -6.83 -23.91 5.26
C ASP A 281 -7.20 -22.50 4.80
N GLN A 282 -6.28 -21.55 4.92
CA GLN A 282 -6.50 -20.19 4.45
C GLN A 282 -6.73 -20.16 2.93
N GLN A 283 -5.94 -20.87 2.13
CA GLN A 283 -6.14 -20.90 0.67
C GLN A 283 -7.51 -21.47 0.31
N LEU A 284 -7.91 -22.59 0.94
CA LEU A 284 -9.25 -23.17 0.72
C LEU A 284 -10.38 -22.24 1.19
N GLN A 285 -10.21 -21.54 2.32
CA GLN A 285 -11.16 -20.54 2.80
C GLN A 285 -11.26 -19.36 1.83
N SER A 286 -10.12 -18.82 1.41
CA SER A 286 -10.04 -17.72 0.44
C SER A 286 -10.76 -18.06 -0.86
N MET A 287 -10.55 -19.26 -1.41
CA MET A 287 -11.25 -19.69 -2.62
C MET A 287 -12.76 -19.79 -2.41
N ASN A 288 -13.22 -20.31 -1.27
CA ASN A 288 -14.64 -20.42 -0.96
C ASN A 288 -15.32 -19.05 -0.78
N TYR A 289 -14.64 -18.09 -0.16
CA TYR A 289 -15.14 -16.72 -0.01
C TYR A 289 -15.04 -15.94 -1.33
N GLY A 290 -13.95 -16.11 -2.07
CA GLY A 290 -13.71 -15.50 -3.38
C GLY A 290 -14.80 -15.86 -4.40
N LEU A 291 -15.19 -17.14 -4.48
CA LEU A 291 -16.32 -17.57 -5.33
C LEU A 291 -17.59 -16.75 -5.08
N LYS A 292 -17.90 -16.46 -3.81
CA LYS A 292 -19.07 -15.65 -3.43
C LYS A 292 -18.85 -14.17 -3.70
N PHE A 293 -17.66 -13.66 -3.35
CA PHE A 293 -17.30 -12.25 -3.47
C PHE A 293 -17.38 -11.78 -4.93
N PHE A 294 -16.80 -12.55 -5.84
CA PHE A 294 -16.82 -12.27 -7.28
C PHE A 294 -18.06 -12.81 -8.00
N LYS A 295 -19.01 -13.42 -7.27
CA LYS A 295 -20.26 -13.99 -7.81
C LYS A 295 -20.00 -14.98 -8.96
N LEU A 296 -19.00 -15.83 -8.78
CA LEU A 296 -18.57 -16.77 -9.81
C LEU A 296 -19.59 -17.90 -10.03
N PRO A 297 -19.63 -18.49 -11.23
CA PRO A 297 -20.50 -19.62 -11.54
C PRO A 297 -20.29 -20.83 -10.59
N GLU A 298 -21.37 -21.58 -10.29
CA GLU A 298 -21.28 -22.73 -9.38
C GLU A 298 -20.36 -23.85 -9.91
N ASN A 299 -20.22 -24.00 -11.23
CA ASN A 299 -19.29 -24.96 -11.83
C ASN A 299 -17.81 -24.60 -11.56
N SER A 300 -17.48 -23.34 -11.29
CA SER A 300 -16.12 -22.89 -10.96
C SER A 300 -15.60 -23.52 -9.68
N ARG A 301 -16.49 -23.83 -8.72
CA ARG A 301 -16.11 -24.36 -7.40
C ARG A 301 -15.32 -25.66 -7.48
N LYS A 302 -15.75 -26.60 -8.32
CA LYS A 302 -15.12 -27.93 -8.38
C LYS A 302 -13.69 -27.83 -8.90
N ASP A 303 -13.50 -27.19 -10.05
CA ASP A 303 -12.20 -27.06 -10.71
C ASP A 303 -11.24 -26.21 -9.85
N LEU A 304 -11.75 -25.15 -9.20
CA LEU A 304 -10.96 -24.31 -8.31
C LEU A 304 -10.47 -25.05 -7.06
N LEU A 305 -11.34 -25.82 -6.40
CA LEU A 305 -10.95 -26.61 -5.22
C LEU A 305 -10.02 -27.75 -5.59
N GLU A 306 -10.20 -28.37 -6.76
CA GLU A 306 -9.25 -29.36 -7.28
C GLU A 306 -7.88 -28.72 -7.52
N TYR A 307 -7.83 -27.60 -8.25
CA TYR A 307 -6.61 -26.84 -8.49
C TYR A 307 -5.91 -26.49 -7.18
N THR A 308 -6.67 -25.98 -6.21
CA THR A 308 -6.14 -25.55 -4.91
C THR A 308 -5.51 -26.72 -4.15
N ASN A 309 -6.17 -27.88 -4.08
CA ASN A 309 -5.57 -29.06 -3.44
C ASN A 309 -4.33 -29.55 -4.19
N MET A 310 -4.34 -29.51 -5.53
CA MET A 310 -3.17 -29.88 -6.33
C MET A 310 -1.96 -29.00 -6.01
N MET A 311 -2.14 -27.71 -5.72
CA MET A 311 -1.01 -26.84 -5.32
C MET A 311 -0.27 -27.36 -4.08
N PHE A 312 -0.96 -28.10 -3.19
CA PHE A 312 -0.38 -28.65 -1.97
C PHE A 312 0.02 -30.11 -2.08
N ASP A 313 -0.64 -30.91 -2.91
CA ASP A 313 -0.50 -32.37 -2.88
C ASP A 313 0.18 -32.96 -4.14
N ALA A 314 0.08 -32.27 -5.29
CA ALA A 314 0.59 -32.80 -6.56
C ALA A 314 2.12 -32.88 -6.56
N LYS A 315 2.68 -33.94 -7.15
CA LYS A 315 4.12 -34.08 -7.39
C LYS A 315 4.47 -33.59 -8.80
N ALA A 316 5.69 -33.08 -8.98
CA ALA A 316 6.25 -32.80 -10.30
C ALA A 316 6.16 -34.04 -11.22
N SER A 317 5.32 -33.96 -12.26
CA SER A 317 5.19 -34.96 -13.33
C SER A 317 4.46 -34.36 -14.53
N ASP A 318 4.67 -34.92 -15.72
CA ASP A 318 3.96 -34.52 -16.94
C ASP A 318 2.44 -34.53 -16.74
N ASN A 319 1.89 -35.61 -16.18
CA ASN A 319 0.46 -35.77 -15.97
C ASN A 319 -0.14 -34.69 -15.06
N ASN A 320 0.54 -34.33 -13.97
CA ASN A 320 0.04 -33.28 -13.07
C ASN A 320 0.20 -31.88 -13.68
N PHE A 321 1.29 -31.65 -14.44
CA PHE A 321 1.50 -30.38 -15.14
C PHE A 321 0.44 -30.16 -16.23
N ASP A 322 0.14 -31.19 -17.03
CA ASP A 322 -0.95 -31.17 -18.00
C ASP A 322 -2.30 -30.94 -17.33
N ARG A 323 -2.51 -31.52 -16.15
CA ARG A 323 -3.75 -31.31 -15.37
C ARG A 323 -3.87 -29.86 -14.89
N PHE A 324 -2.80 -29.27 -14.37
CA PHE A 324 -2.76 -27.84 -14.03
C PHE A 324 -3.10 -26.97 -15.24
N ASN A 325 -2.44 -27.18 -16.37
CA ASN A 325 -2.68 -26.43 -17.60
C ASN A 325 -4.13 -26.55 -18.10
N LYS A 326 -4.72 -27.74 -18.00
CA LYS A 326 -6.12 -27.96 -18.36
C LYS A 326 -7.09 -27.19 -17.45
N LEU A 327 -6.85 -27.20 -16.13
CA LEU A 327 -7.66 -26.44 -15.18
C LEU A 327 -7.50 -24.93 -15.41
N LEU A 328 -6.28 -24.44 -15.66
CA LEU A 328 -6.02 -23.03 -16.00
C LEU A 328 -6.70 -22.61 -17.30
N ALA A 329 -6.76 -23.47 -18.32
CA ALA A 329 -7.50 -23.17 -19.54
C ALA A 329 -9.01 -23.00 -19.27
N ASN A 330 -9.59 -23.82 -18.39
CA ASN A 330 -10.98 -23.68 -17.95
C ASN A 330 -11.21 -22.42 -17.10
N SER A 331 -10.22 -22.02 -16.31
CA SER A 331 -10.33 -20.92 -15.34
C SER A 331 -10.71 -19.57 -15.94
N LYS A 332 -10.32 -19.31 -17.19
CA LYS A 332 -10.67 -18.07 -17.91
C LYS A 332 -12.13 -18.08 -18.37
N ARG A 333 -12.63 -19.24 -18.80
CA ARG A 333 -14.03 -19.44 -19.17
C ARG A 333 -14.94 -19.34 -17.95
N ASP A 334 -14.50 -19.95 -16.84
CA ASP A 334 -15.26 -20.04 -15.60
C ASP A 334 -14.91 -18.91 -14.61
N GLU A 335 -14.19 -17.89 -15.10
CA GLU A 335 -13.80 -16.64 -14.44
C GLU A 335 -13.05 -16.75 -13.11
N TRP A 336 -12.69 -17.95 -12.65
CA TRP A 336 -11.98 -18.12 -11.37
C TRP A 336 -10.48 -17.87 -11.44
N PHE A 337 -9.91 -17.63 -12.63
CA PHE A 337 -8.49 -17.26 -12.77
C PHE A 337 -8.12 -16.03 -11.94
N GLN A 338 -9.04 -15.07 -11.77
CA GLN A 338 -8.85 -13.85 -11.00
C GLN A 338 -8.62 -14.08 -9.49
N LEU A 339 -8.85 -15.30 -8.99
CA LEU A 339 -8.60 -15.68 -7.60
C LEU A 339 -7.18 -16.21 -7.36
N LEU A 340 -6.41 -16.46 -8.44
CA LEU A 340 -5.04 -16.96 -8.33
C LEU A 340 -4.03 -15.82 -8.36
N GLU A 341 -2.92 -16.01 -7.63
CA GLU A 341 -1.73 -15.19 -7.76
C GLU A 341 -0.76 -15.81 -8.78
N ASP A 342 0.15 -15.02 -9.35
CA ASP A 342 1.18 -15.53 -10.27
C ASP A 342 2.02 -16.67 -9.65
N THR A 343 2.19 -16.63 -8.33
CA THR A 343 2.96 -17.64 -7.58
C THR A 343 2.16 -18.91 -7.24
N ASP A 344 0.90 -18.98 -7.65
CA ASP A 344 0.04 -20.18 -7.66
C ASP A 344 0.11 -20.94 -8.98
N ILE A 345 0.78 -20.40 -10.00
CA ILE A 345 0.80 -20.95 -11.36
C ILE A 345 2.16 -21.62 -11.61
N PRO A 346 2.22 -22.95 -11.80
CA PRO A 346 3.45 -23.62 -12.18
C PRO A 346 3.76 -23.34 -13.65
N ASN A 347 4.96 -22.86 -13.97
CA ASN A 347 5.41 -22.60 -15.35
C ASN A 347 6.22 -23.76 -15.96
N SER A 348 6.54 -24.78 -15.17
CA SER A 348 7.18 -26.03 -15.61
C SER A 348 6.78 -27.18 -14.69
N ILE A 349 7.17 -28.40 -15.05
CA ILE A 349 6.97 -29.60 -14.23
C ILE A 349 7.63 -29.43 -12.84
N GLU A 350 8.87 -28.94 -12.80
CA GLU A 350 9.62 -28.65 -11.58
C GLU A 350 9.03 -27.45 -10.83
N GLY A 351 8.36 -26.55 -11.55
CA GLY A 351 7.64 -25.41 -11.00
C GLY A 351 6.53 -25.81 -10.01
N ILE A 352 5.98 -27.03 -10.12
CA ILE A 352 4.97 -27.56 -9.19
C ILE A 352 5.50 -27.62 -7.76
N ASP A 353 6.73 -28.12 -7.57
CA ASP A 353 7.33 -28.23 -6.25
C ASP A 353 7.85 -26.88 -5.73
N SER A 354 7.96 -25.88 -6.61
CA SER A 354 8.43 -24.53 -6.29
C SER A 354 7.31 -23.53 -5.98
N LEU A 355 6.04 -23.95 -6.08
CA LEU A 355 4.88 -23.12 -5.76
C LEU A 355 5.02 -22.47 -4.38
N TRP A 356 4.53 -21.24 -4.24
CA TRP A 356 4.73 -20.48 -3.00
C TRP A 356 4.19 -21.22 -1.78
N VAL A 357 3.01 -21.84 -1.92
CA VAL A 357 2.37 -22.62 -0.85
C VAL A 357 3.20 -23.82 -0.40
N ARG A 358 4.02 -24.42 -1.28
CA ARG A 358 4.89 -25.56 -0.95
C ARG A 358 6.07 -25.14 -0.09
N ARG A 359 6.68 -23.99 -0.41
CA ARG A 359 7.82 -23.43 0.35
C ARG A 359 7.42 -22.77 1.67
N HIS A 360 6.13 -22.46 1.83
CA HIS A 360 5.60 -21.76 3.00
C HIS A 360 4.56 -22.58 3.77
N ASP A 361 4.40 -23.87 3.45
CA ASP A 361 3.40 -24.73 4.09
C ASP A 361 3.62 -24.76 5.61
N TYR A 362 2.68 -24.15 6.34
CA TYR A 362 2.84 -23.86 7.74
C TYR A 362 1.49 -23.72 8.43
N ASP A 363 1.40 -24.25 9.65
CA ASP A 363 0.32 -24.01 10.59
C ASP A 363 0.88 -23.24 11.80
N PRO A 364 0.43 -22.00 12.08
CA PRO A 364 0.93 -21.19 13.19
C PRO A 364 0.34 -21.61 14.55
N GLY A 365 -0.54 -22.62 14.61
CA GLY A 365 -1.30 -22.98 15.81
C GLY A 365 -0.44 -23.27 17.04
N GLU A 366 0.67 -24.02 16.86
CA GLU A 366 1.58 -24.32 17.97
C GLU A 366 2.36 -23.08 18.44
N SER A 367 2.84 -22.24 17.53
CA SER A 367 3.56 -21.00 17.90
C SER A 367 2.64 -20.04 18.64
N LEU A 368 1.43 -19.85 18.12
CA LEU A 368 0.44 -18.97 18.71
C LEU A 368 0.02 -19.45 20.11
N ARG A 369 -0.15 -20.76 20.30
CA ARG A 369 -0.44 -21.35 21.62
C ARG A 369 0.69 -21.12 22.63
N ARG A 370 1.94 -21.05 22.17
CA ARG A 370 3.12 -20.86 23.04
C ARG A 370 3.46 -19.39 23.26
N PHE A 371 2.87 -18.46 22.51
CA PHE A 371 3.16 -17.05 22.63
C PHE A 371 2.47 -16.46 23.88
N MET A 372 3.27 -16.06 24.86
CA MET A 372 2.80 -15.58 26.17
C MET A 372 2.64 -14.06 26.27
N ASN A 373 3.07 -13.33 25.25
CA ASN A 373 3.15 -11.88 25.27
C ASN A 373 1.92 -11.23 24.61
N PRO A 374 1.72 -9.90 24.75
CA PRO A 374 0.62 -9.19 24.11
C PRO A 374 0.54 -9.45 22.60
N PHE A 375 -0.65 -9.81 22.12
CA PHE A 375 -0.92 -10.03 20.70
C PHE A 375 -2.15 -9.26 20.25
N LEU A 376 -2.00 -8.41 19.24
CA LEU A 376 -3.10 -7.76 18.53
C LEU A 376 -3.33 -8.45 17.18
N ALA A 377 -4.55 -8.89 16.90
CA ALA A 377 -4.96 -9.43 15.62
C ALA A 377 -6.13 -8.62 15.07
N ILE A 378 -5.91 -7.88 13.98
CA ILE A 378 -6.92 -7.07 13.30
C ILE A 378 -7.28 -7.72 11.97
N TYR A 379 -8.57 -7.91 11.72
CA TYR A 379 -9.11 -8.49 10.48
C TYR A 379 -10.04 -7.53 9.77
N GLY A 380 -10.14 -7.60 8.44
CA GLY A 380 -11.15 -6.86 7.68
C GLY A 380 -12.49 -7.58 7.69
N GLU A 381 -13.60 -6.87 7.92
CA GLU A 381 -14.94 -7.47 7.89
C GLU A 381 -15.32 -8.04 6.50
N LYS A 382 -14.85 -7.38 5.43
CA LYS A 382 -15.10 -7.75 4.04
C LYS A 382 -13.92 -8.47 3.38
N ASP A 383 -12.91 -8.82 4.17
CA ASP A 383 -11.74 -9.54 3.70
C ASP A 383 -12.12 -10.97 3.28
N TRP A 384 -12.18 -11.20 1.97
CA TRP A 384 -12.45 -12.51 1.38
C TRP A 384 -11.20 -13.39 1.32
N VAL A 385 -10.01 -12.80 1.42
CA VAL A 385 -8.72 -13.52 1.40
C VAL A 385 -8.45 -14.14 2.76
N VAL A 386 -8.67 -13.40 3.85
CA VAL A 386 -8.52 -13.87 5.23
C VAL A 386 -9.83 -13.67 5.99
N PRO A 387 -10.77 -14.62 5.86
CA PRO A 387 -12.08 -14.54 6.51
C PRO A 387 -11.95 -14.41 8.03
N TYR A 388 -12.45 -13.30 8.59
CA TYR A 388 -12.22 -12.99 9.99
C TYR A 388 -12.83 -14.00 10.96
N LYS A 389 -13.98 -14.61 10.61
CA LYS A 389 -14.75 -15.46 11.54
C LYS A 389 -13.97 -16.72 11.90
N GLU A 390 -13.48 -17.43 10.89
CA GLU A 390 -12.70 -18.66 11.01
C GLU A 390 -11.41 -18.38 11.79
N ASN A 391 -10.74 -17.27 11.48
CA ASN A 391 -9.49 -16.89 12.12
C ASN A 391 -9.66 -16.47 13.59
N ILE A 392 -10.71 -15.71 13.92
CA ILE A 392 -11.00 -15.30 15.30
C ILE A 392 -11.46 -16.50 16.15
N ILE A 393 -12.33 -17.38 15.60
CA ILE A 393 -12.73 -18.62 16.28
C ILE A 393 -11.50 -19.46 16.62
N ARG A 394 -10.59 -19.62 15.66
CA ARG A 394 -9.34 -20.37 15.88
C ARG A 394 -8.46 -19.70 16.93
N LEU A 395 -8.22 -18.39 16.84
CA LEU A 395 -7.40 -17.66 17.83
C LEU A 395 -7.95 -17.80 19.25
N ASN A 396 -9.27 -17.62 19.43
CA ASN A 396 -9.91 -17.79 20.72
C ASN A 396 -9.78 -19.21 21.28
N GLY A 397 -9.66 -20.22 20.42
CA GLY A 397 -9.39 -21.61 20.81
C GLY A 397 -7.91 -21.88 21.16
N LEU A 398 -6.98 -21.06 20.66
CA LEU A 398 -5.54 -21.20 20.90
C LEU A 398 -5.08 -20.46 22.17
N PHE A 399 -5.65 -19.28 22.47
CA PHE A 399 -5.31 -18.46 23.63
C PHE A 399 -6.27 -18.74 24.80
N ILE A 400 -5.79 -19.48 25.80
CA ILE A 400 -6.59 -19.95 26.95
C ILE A 400 -6.05 -19.44 28.29
N GLY A 401 -6.88 -19.46 29.34
CA GLY A 401 -6.47 -19.01 30.67
C GLY A 401 -5.94 -17.57 30.66
N ASP A 402 -4.79 -17.35 31.30
CA ASP A 402 -4.16 -16.04 31.41
C ASP A 402 -3.70 -15.48 30.04
N GLN A 403 -3.35 -16.34 29.08
CA GLN A 403 -2.99 -15.91 27.72
C GLN A 403 -4.15 -15.20 27.02
N LYS A 404 -5.40 -15.53 27.37
CA LYS A 404 -6.58 -14.89 26.78
C LYS A 404 -6.61 -13.38 27.06
N ALA A 405 -6.07 -12.93 28.20
CA ALA A 405 -5.98 -11.50 28.51
C ALA A 405 -4.97 -10.75 27.63
N MET A 406 -3.98 -11.48 27.06
CA MET A 406 -2.95 -10.94 26.18
C MET A 406 -3.41 -10.83 24.72
N LEU A 407 -4.42 -11.59 24.31
CA LEU A 407 -4.99 -11.56 22.96
C LEU A 407 -6.02 -10.42 22.82
N ASN A 408 -5.86 -9.61 21.78
CA ASN A 408 -6.77 -8.53 21.41
C ASN A 408 -7.19 -8.78 19.95
N THR A 409 -8.45 -9.11 19.71
CA THR A 409 -8.98 -9.35 18.37
C THR A 409 -9.90 -8.21 17.94
N VAL A 410 -9.69 -7.67 16.75
CA VAL A 410 -10.47 -6.56 16.19
C VAL A 410 -10.99 -6.96 14.81
N VAL A 411 -12.25 -6.61 14.53
CA VAL A 411 -12.83 -6.67 13.19
C VAL A 411 -13.03 -5.24 12.70
N ALA A 412 -12.26 -4.85 11.69
CA ALA A 412 -12.35 -3.57 11.05
C ALA A 412 -13.57 -3.54 10.12
N ALA A 413 -14.60 -2.78 10.51
CA ALA A 413 -15.88 -2.72 9.83
C ALA A 413 -15.70 -2.21 8.38
N ASN A 414 -16.37 -2.87 7.44
CA ASN A 414 -16.30 -2.64 6.00
C ASN A 414 -14.91 -2.74 5.35
N ALA A 415 -13.86 -3.09 6.09
CA ALA A 415 -12.51 -3.12 5.57
C ALA A 415 -12.26 -4.39 4.73
N GLY A 416 -11.61 -4.25 3.58
CA GLY A 416 -11.12 -5.33 2.73
C GLY A 416 -9.75 -5.87 3.17
N HIS A 417 -9.09 -6.62 2.29
CA HIS A 417 -7.81 -7.27 2.60
C HIS A 417 -6.65 -6.27 2.73
N GLY A 418 -6.61 -5.22 1.90
CA GLY A 418 -5.63 -4.14 2.07
C GLY A 418 -6.01 -3.15 3.17
N THR A 419 -7.02 -3.49 4.00
CA THR A 419 -7.64 -2.66 5.05
C THR A 419 -8.37 -1.41 4.55
N GLU A 420 -8.55 -1.29 3.24
CA GLU A 420 -9.33 -0.26 2.59
C GLU A 420 -10.82 -0.38 2.89
N VAL A 421 -11.47 0.77 2.97
CA VAL A 421 -12.91 0.91 3.02
C VAL A 421 -13.32 1.64 1.76
N GLU A 422 -14.17 0.98 0.98
CA GLU A 422 -14.70 1.52 -0.27
C GLU A 422 -15.46 2.83 -0.05
N GLU A 423 -15.35 3.70 -1.05
CA GLU A 423 -16.16 4.90 -1.11
C GLU A 423 -17.63 4.59 -1.39
N CYS A 424 -18.51 5.30 -0.71
CA CYS A 424 -19.94 5.21 -0.95
C CYS A 424 -20.68 6.39 -0.32
N ASN A 425 -21.91 6.63 -0.78
CA ASN A 425 -22.86 7.42 0.00
C ASN A 425 -23.30 6.61 1.23
N VAL A 426 -23.24 7.23 2.41
CA VAL A 426 -23.64 6.62 3.68
C VAL A 426 -24.88 7.34 4.21
N GLU A 427 -25.97 6.59 4.32
CA GLU A 427 -27.21 7.07 4.93
C GLU A 427 -27.14 6.94 6.47
N LEU A 428 -27.54 8.00 7.15
CA LEU A 428 -27.66 8.10 8.59
C LEU A 428 -29.14 8.24 9.00
N LYS A 429 -29.40 8.21 10.31
CA LYS A 429 -30.73 8.52 10.84
C LYS A 429 -31.12 9.97 10.54
N ASN A 430 -32.43 10.22 10.44
CA ASN A 430 -33.04 11.54 10.22
C ASN A 430 -32.65 12.20 8.88
N ASP A 431 -32.72 11.43 7.78
CA ASP A 431 -32.49 11.90 6.40
C ASP A 431 -31.16 12.66 6.20
N LYS A 432 -30.13 12.24 6.94
CA LYS A 432 -28.77 12.75 6.80
C LYS A 432 -27.96 11.75 6.01
N SER A 433 -27.11 12.23 5.11
CA SER A 433 -26.17 11.40 4.38
C SER A 433 -24.84 12.14 4.21
N TYR A 434 -23.80 11.36 3.93
CA TYR A 434 -22.47 11.88 3.66
C TYR A 434 -21.71 10.95 2.70
N TRP A 435 -20.86 11.52 1.85
CA TRP A 435 -19.92 10.73 1.05
C TRP A 435 -18.76 10.22 1.89
N ARG A 436 -18.65 8.91 2.08
CA ARG A 436 -17.42 8.32 2.61
C ARG A 436 -16.43 8.19 1.46
N PHE A 437 -15.31 8.89 1.54
CA PHE A 437 -14.19 8.71 0.61
C PHE A 437 -13.48 7.37 0.85
N PHE A 438 -12.85 6.87 -0.20
CA PHE A 438 -11.96 5.73 -0.11
C PHE A 438 -10.86 6.05 0.91
N ARG A 439 -10.62 5.13 1.85
CA ARG A 439 -9.62 5.31 2.91
C ARG A 439 -9.24 3.99 3.54
N ILE A 440 -8.09 3.95 4.20
CA ILE A 440 -7.78 2.89 5.16
C ILE A 440 -8.71 3.02 6.37
N SER A 441 -9.19 1.89 6.88
CA SER A 441 -10.06 1.88 8.05
C SER A 441 -9.36 2.55 9.24
N PRO A 442 -9.96 3.57 9.86
CA PRO A 442 -9.37 4.23 11.01
C PRO A 442 -9.25 3.30 12.23
N GLN A 443 -10.03 2.19 12.26
CA GLN A 443 -9.91 1.20 13.32
C GLN A 443 -8.52 0.53 13.33
N ILE A 444 -7.83 0.43 12.19
CA ILE A 444 -6.47 -0.15 12.16
C ILE A 444 -5.51 0.70 12.99
N THR A 445 -5.49 2.01 12.73
CA THR A 445 -4.54 2.93 13.39
C THR A 445 -4.94 3.18 14.84
N ILE A 446 -6.23 3.31 15.14
CA ILE A 446 -6.74 3.52 16.49
C ILE A 446 -6.39 2.32 17.39
N GLU A 447 -6.65 1.10 16.93
CA GLU A 447 -6.43 -0.11 17.72
C GLU A 447 -4.94 -0.42 17.87
N LEU A 448 -4.14 -0.13 16.84
CA LEU A 448 -2.68 -0.20 16.93
C LEU A 448 -2.13 0.67 18.06
N ILE A 449 -2.50 1.96 18.08
CA ILE A 449 -2.03 2.90 19.12
C ILE A 449 -2.62 2.55 20.49
N THR A 450 -3.89 2.15 20.54
CA THR A 450 -4.55 1.75 21.79
C THR A 450 -3.87 0.53 22.40
N PHE A 451 -3.53 -0.46 21.58
CA PHE A 451 -2.78 -1.64 22.01
C PHE A 451 -1.40 -1.27 22.56
N LEU A 452 -0.63 -0.45 21.84
CA LEU A 452 0.70 -0.05 22.28
C LEU A 452 0.66 0.71 23.62
N LYS A 453 -0.32 1.60 23.81
CA LYS A 453 -0.55 2.31 25.08
C LYS A 453 -0.96 1.37 26.20
N LYS A 454 -1.92 0.46 25.93
CA LYS A 454 -2.46 -0.50 26.91
C LYS A 454 -1.35 -1.30 27.59
N TYR A 455 -0.30 -1.66 26.84
CA TYR A 455 0.82 -2.46 27.35
C TYR A 455 2.08 -1.64 27.67
N GLY A 456 2.00 -0.31 27.65
CA GLY A 456 3.11 0.57 28.03
C GLY A 456 4.29 0.58 27.05
N PHE A 457 4.06 0.20 25.80
CA PHE A 457 5.09 0.28 24.75
C PHE A 457 5.26 1.72 24.23
N ILE A 458 4.27 2.58 24.43
CA ILE A 458 4.31 4.02 24.17
C ILE A 458 3.59 4.77 25.30
N GLU A 459 3.81 6.08 25.40
CA GLU A 459 3.12 6.98 26.36
C GLU A 459 1.64 7.23 26.05
#